data_AF-X1CNF2-F1
#
_entry.id   AF-X1CNF2-F1
#
_cell.length_a   1.000
_cell.length_b   1.000
_cell.length_c   1.000
_cell.angle_alpha   90.00
_cell.angle_beta   90.00
_cell.angle_gamma   90.00
#
_symmetry.space_group_name_H-M   'P 1'
#
loop_
_entity.id
_entity.type
_entity.pdbx_description
1 polymer ?
#
loop_
_entity_poly.entity_id
_entity_poly.type
_entity_poly.pdbx_seq_one_letter_code
_entity_poly.pdbx_strand_id
1 'polypeptide(L)'
;LKHLDDLLSVHSITGIQWVPGAGRELNCDDHWMPIYKKIQAAEKNLIIDFFALPEQIAHFYKELDPKGLITTTIFMDYARTKFYLPKFIGGKGGEGNFREFKKNYRKQLKEQNNQ
;
A
#
# COMPACT_ATOMS: atom_id res chain seq x y z
N LEU A 1 11.90 -4.50 18.82
CA LEU A 1 10.56 -4.98 19.23
C LEU A 1 10.72 -6.28 19.99
N LYS A 2 10.33 -6.32 21.27
CA LYS A 2 10.72 -7.41 22.17
C LYS A 2 10.09 -8.78 21.84
N HIS A 3 8.92 -8.81 21.20
CA HIS A 3 8.17 -10.06 20.95
C HIS A 3 8.05 -10.42 19.47
N LEU A 4 8.59 -9.60 18.56
CA LEU A 4 8.43 -9.86 17.13
C LEU A 4 9.14 -11.16 16.73
N ASP A 5 10.37 -11.36 17.19
CA ASP A 5 11.12 -12.58 16.88
C ASP A 5 10.43 -13.85 17.41
N ASP A 6 9.89 -13.79 18.62
CA ASP A 6 9.12 -14.90 19.20
C ASP A 6 7.90 -15.23 18.32
N LEU A 7 7.12 -14.22 17.92
CA LEU A 7 5.96 -14.41 17.04
C LEU A 7 6.34 -14.97 15.67
N LEU A 8 7.44 -14.51 15.07
CA LEU A 8 7.92 -15.00 13.78
C LEU A 8 8.36 -16.47 13.85
N SER A 9 8.84 -16.95 14.99
CA SER A 9 9.25 -18.34 15.19
C SER A 9 8.07 -19.33 15.34
N VAL A 10 6.87 -18.85 15.67
CA VAL A 10 5.68 -19.70 15.82
C VAL A 10 5.19 -20.14 14.44
N HIS A 11 5.25 -21.45 14.18
CA HIS A 11 4.94 -22.00 12.85
C HIS A 11 3.46 -21.90 12.49
N SER A 12 2.56 -22.03 13.47
CA SER A 12 1.11 -21.92 13.26
C SER A 12 0.63 -20.49 12.97
N ILE A 13 1.43 -19.47 13.29
CA ILE A 13 1.16 -18.09 12.89
C ILE A 13 1.64 -17.93 11.46
N THR A 14 0.72 -17.67 10.53
CA THR A 14 1.03 -17.52 9.09
C THR A 14 1.04 -16.06 8.64
N GLY A 15 0.64 -15.12 9.51
CA GLY A 15 0.61 -13.70 9.20
C GLY A 15 0.75 -12.83 10.44
N ILE A 16 1.30 -11.65 10.24
CA ILE A 16 1.50 -10.64 11.28
C ILE A 16 0.77 -9.37 10.84
N GLN A 17 -0.16 -8.92 11.68
CA GLN A 17 -0.73 -7.58 11.57
C GLN A 17 0.18 -6.58 12.28
N TRP A 18 0.62 -5.57 11.56
CA TRP A 18 1.39 -4.48 12.13
C TRP A 18 0.51 -3.27 12.39
N VAL A 19 0.45 -2.86 13.66
CA VAL A 19 -0.28 -1.65 14.09
C VAL A 19 0.70 -0.80 14.90
N PRO A 20 1.07 0.40 14.43
CA PRO A 20 1.86 1.35 15.20
C PRO A 20 1.18 1.67 16.54
N GLY A 21 2.00 1.77 17.59
CA GLY A 21 1.51 2.26 18.89
C GLY A 21 1.08 3.72 18.83
N ALA A 22 0.26 4.16 19.79
CA ALA A 22 -0.18 5.55 19.87
C ALA A 22 1.00 6.54 19.88
N GLY A 23 0.86 7.65 19.14
CA GLY A 23 1.89 8.69 19.03
C GLY A 23 3.09 8.32 18.15
N ARG A 24 3.07 7.18 17.46
CA ARG A 24 4.09 6.79 16.48
C ARG A 24 3.70 7.20 15.06
N GLU A 25 4.67 7.03 14.17
CA GLU A 25 4.56 7.21 12.74
C GLU A 25 3.43 6.34 12.16
N LEU A 26 2.78 6.83 11.11
CA LEU A 26 1.71 6.10 10.42
C LEU A 26 2.20 4.74 9.92
N ASN A 27 1.28 3.79 9.76
CA ASN A 27 1.59 2.44 9.25
C ASN A 27 2.19 2.44 7.83
N CYS A 28 2.01 3.51 7.08
CA CYS A 28 2.53 3.71 5.73
C CYS A 28 3.79 4.59 5.69
N ASP A 29 4.45 4.79 6.84
CA ASP A 29 5.74 5.45 6.91
C ASP A 29 6.89 4.46 6.66
N ASP A 30 7.90 4.87 5.88
CA ASP A 30 9.09 4.06 5.58
C ASP A 30 9.92 3.73 6.84
N HIS A 31 9.72 4.44 7.95
CA HIS A 31 10.29 4.09 9.26
C HIS A 31 10.04 2.62 9.64
N TRP A 32 8.89 2.07 9.24
CA TRP A 32 8.50 0.70 9.52
C TRP A 32 9.01 -0.31 8.47
N MET A 33 9.58 0.14 7.36
CA MET A 33 10.06 -0.71 6.27
C MET A 33 11.03 -1.83 6.74
N PRO A 34 11.98 -1.58 7.66
CA PRO A 34 12.83 -2.66 8.19
C PRO A 34 12.03 -3.76 8.92
N ILE A 35 10.94 -3.41 9.60
CA ILE A 35 10.05 -4.37 10.26
C ILE A 35 9.28 -5.18 9.23
N TYR A 36 8.74 -4.52 8.21
CA TYR A 36 8.00 -5.17 7.13
C TYR A 36 8.86 -6.19 6.38
N LYS A 37 10.08 -5.79 6.01
CA LYS A 37 11.06 -6.68 5.38
C LYS A 37 11.44 -7.85 6.31
N LYS A 38 11.55 -7.63 7.62
CA LYS A 38 11.80 -8.70 8.60
C LYS A 38 10.65 -9.71 8.68
N ILE A 39 9.40 -9.25 8.65
CA ILE A 39 8.21 -10.13 8.65
C ILE A 39 8.19 -11.01 7.39
N GLN A 40 8.43 -10.42 6.22
CA GLN A 40 8.46 -11.15 4.95
C GLN A 40 9.64 -12.12 4.86
N ALA A 41 10.81 -11.75 5.39
CA ALA A 41 11.98 -12.62 5.45
C ALA A 41 11.75 -13.88 6.30
N ALA A 42 10.80 -13.84 7.25
CA ALA A 42 10.35 -14.99 8.02
C ALA A 42 9.20 -15.76 7.35
N GLU A 43 8.93 -15.48 6.07
CA GLU A 43 7.89 -16.11 5.24
C GLU A 43 6.46 -15.97 5.84
N LYS A 44 6.22 -14.89 6.59
CA LYS A 44 4.91 -14.56 7.14
C LYS A 44 4.20 -13.55 6.25
N ASN A 45 2.88 -13.70 6.11
CA ASN A 45 2.05 -12.67 5.50
C ASN A 45 2.13 -11.38 6.33
N LEU A 46 2.23 -10.24 5.65
CA LEU A 46 2.24 -8.93 6.27
C LEU A 46 0.88 -8.27 6.07
N ILE A 47 0.21 -7.94 7.17
CA ILE A 47 -1.08 -7.24 7.15
C ILE A 47 -0.84 -5.81 7.65
N ILE A 48 -1.00 -4.84 6.75
CA ILE A 48 -1.02 -3.40 7.06
C ILE A 48 -2.47 -2.95 6.96
N ASP A 49 -3.19 -3.00 8.07
CA ASP A 49 -4.61 -2.63 8.03
C ASP A 49 -4.78 -1.11 7.95
N PHE A 50 -5.76 -0.68 7.16
CA PHE A 50 -6.08 0.71 6.86
C PHE A 50 -4.85 1.58 6.50
N PHE A 51 -4.33 1.39 5.28
CA PHE A 51 -3.19 2.13 4.76
C PHE A 51 -3.51 3.62 4.65
N ALA A 52 -2.95 4.41 5.57
CA ALA A 52 -3.40 5.78 5.84
C ALA A 52 -3.03 6.79 4.74
N LEU A 53 -2.03 6.50 3.91
CA LEU A 53 -1.59 7.33 2.79
C LEU A 53 -1.72 6.56 1.47
N PRO A 54 -2.91 6.48 0.87
CA PRO A 54 -3.17 5.72 -0.36
C PRO A 54 -2.21 6.05 -1.51
N GLU A 55 -1.67 7.26 -1.55
CA GLU A 55 -0.70 7.70 -2.56
C GLU A 55 0.62 6.92 -2.53
N GLN A 56 1.00 6.36 -1.38
CA GLN A 56 2.24 5.59 -1.22
C GLN A 56 2.07 4.09 -1.46
N ILE A 57 0.84 3.62 -1.72
CA ILE A 57 0.58 2.18 -1.80
C ILE A 57 1.43 1.49 -2.88
N ALA A 58 1.62 2.14 -4.02
CA ALA A 58 2.46 1.61 -5.09
C ALA A 58 3.96 1.57 -4.75
N HIS A 59 4.45 2.48 -3.89
CA HIS A 59 5.82 2.46 -3.38
C HIS A 59 6.03 1.22 -2.49
N PHE A 60 5.10 0.94 -1.60
CA PHE A 60 5.17 -0.23 -0.72
C PHE A 60 5.15 -1.55 -1.49
N TYR A 61 4.30 -1.67 -2.51
CA TYR A 61 4.29 -2.85 -3.39
C TYR A 61 5.53 -2.96 -4.31
N LYS A 62 6.37 -1.93 -4.41
CA LYS A 62 7.68 -1.99 -5.08
C LYS A 62 8.78 -2.43 -4.12
N GLU A 63 8.72 -1.96 -2.87
CA GLU A 63 9.74 -2.22 -1.85
C GLU A 63 9.58 -3.56 -1.11
N LEU A 64 8.36 -4.09 -1.08
CA LEU A 64 7.99 -5.33 -0.39
C LEU A 64 7.56 -6.38 -1.41
N ASP A 65 7.65 -7.66 -1.03
CA ASP A 65 7.09 -8.75 -1.85
C ASP A 65 5.56 -8.57 -1.91
N PRO A 66 4.94 -8.42 -3.10
CA PRO A 66 3.49 -8.35 -3.22
C PRO A 66 2.79 -9.61 -2.71
N LYS A 67 3.47 -10.76 -2.71
CA LYS A 67 2.94 -12.02 -2.19
C LYS A 67 2.85 -11.94 -0.67
N GLY A 68 1.64 -12.16 -0.14
CA GLY A 68 1.38 -12.12 1.29
C GLY A 68 1.31 -10.71 1.90
N LEU A 69 1.38 -9.64 1.08
CA LEU A 69 1.11 -8.28 1.52
C LEU A 69 -0.39 -7.96 1.39
N ILE A 70 -1.06 -7.84 2.53
CA ILE A 70 -2.51 -7.62 2.64
C ILE A 70 -2.76 -6.25 3.25
N THR A 71 -3.60 -5.46 2.60
CA THR A 71 -3.90 -4.09 3.04
C THR A 71 -5.24 -3.63 2.50
N THR A 72 -5.83 -2.66 3.19
CA THR A 72 -7.01 -1.92 2.73
C THR A 72 -6.64 -0.44 2.61
N THR A 73 -7.25 0.27 1.67
CA THR A 73 -7.06 1.72 1.55
C THR A 73 -8.27 2.34 0.85
N ILE A 74 -8.47 3.64 1.02
CA ILE A 74 -9.61 4.36 0.45
C ILE A 74 -9.08 5.53 -0.38
N PHE A 75 -9.52 5.60 -1.63
CA PHE A 75 -9.30 6.77 -2.47
C PHE A 75 -10.55 7.65 -2.48
N MET A 76 -10.35 8.96 -2.32
CA MET A 76 -11.44 9.94 -2.32
C MET A 76 -12.15 10.10 -3.67
N ASP A 77 -11.48 9.74 -4.77
CA ASP A 77 -12.07 9.79 -6.10
C ASP A 77 -11.41 8.74 -7.03
N TYR A 78 -12.15 8.34 -8.07
CA TYR A 78 -11.71 7.30 -9.00
C TYR A 78 -10.47 7.70 -9.82
N ALA A 79 -10.22 8.99 -10.03
CA ALA A 79 -9.01 9.45 -10.72
C ALA A 79 -7.76 9.16 -9.87
N ARG A 80 -7.84 9.33 -8.54
CA ARG A 80 -6.77 8.91 -7.62
C ARG A 80 -6.55 7.41 -7.67
N THR A 81 -7.62 6.62 -7.67
CA THR A 81 -7.53 5.15 -7.80
C THR A 81 -6.76 4.75 -9.06
N LYS A 82 -7.11 5.33 -10.23
CA LYS A 82 -6.42 5.05 -11.49
C LYS A 82 -4.96 5.51 -11.50
N PHE A 83 -4.63 6.56 -10.77
CA PHE A 83 -3.27 7.08 -10.73
C PHE A 83 -2.37 6.31 -9.75
N TYR A 84 -2.80 6.13 -8.50
CA TYR A 84 -1.93 5.65 -7.41
C TYR A 84 -1.93 4.14 -7.21
N LEU A 85 -2.96 3.40 -7.67
CA LEU A 85 -2.93 1.94 -7.54
C LEU A 85 -1.71 1.33 -8.28
N PRO A 86 -1.11 0.24 -7.76
CA PRO A 86 -0.09 -0.52 -8.45
C PRO A 86 -0.48 -0.92 -9.89
N LYS A 87 0.53 -1.03 -10.75
CA LYS A 87 0.35 -1.38 -12.16
C LYS A 87 -0.30 -2.76 -12.35
N PHE A 88 0.02 -3.73 -11.50
CA PHE A 88 -0.51 -5.11 -11.60
C PHE A 88 -2.01 -5.23 -11.27
N ILE A 89 -2.61 -4.20 -10.67
CA ILE A 89 -4.07 -4.11 -10.46
C ILE A 89 -4.72 -3.00 -11.32
N GLY A 90 -4.02 -2.54 -12.35
CA GLY A 90 -4.58 -1.64 -13.37
C GLY A 90 -4.49 -0.14 -13.05
N GLY A 91 -3.64 0.28 -12.10
CA GLY A 91 -3.31 1.69 -11.89
C GLY A 91 -2.02 2.13 -12.59
N LYS A 92 -1.61 3.40 -12.39
CA LYS A 92 -0.34 3.94 -12.92
C LYS A 92 0.85 3.82 -11.97
N GLY A 93 0.66 3.26 -10.77
CA GLY A 93 1.71 3.11 -9.77
C GLY A 93 2.20 4.43 -9.15
N GLY A 94 1.39 5.50 -9.22
CA GLY A 94 1.72 6.81 -8.68
C GLY A 94 2.80 7.58 -9.46
N GLU A 95 3.21 7.10 -10.63
CA GLU A 95 4.30 7.71 -11.40
C GLU A 95 3.84 8.93 -12.22
N GLY A 96 4.57 10.04 -12.08
CA GLY A 96 4.37 11.28 -12.85
C GLY A 96 3.57 12.36 -12.11
N ASN A 97 2.92 13.25 -12.85
CA ASN A 97 2.20 14.40 -12.29
C ASN A 97 0.69 14.12 -12.18
N PHE A 98 0.18 14.00 -10.95
CA PHE A 98 -1.25 13.74 -10.71
C PHE A 98 -2.17 14.86 -11.24
N ARG A 99 -1.77 16.13 -11.16
CA ARG A 99 -2.62 17.25 -11.60
C ARG A 99 -2.83 17.20 -13.11
N GLU A 100 -1.76 16.92 -13.85
CA GLU A 100 -1.82 16.74 -15.30
C GLU A 100 -2.66 15.51 -15.67
N PHE A 101 -2.40 14.37 -15.00
CA PHE A 101 -3.19 13.16 -15.19
C PHE A 101 -4.69 13.42 -14.98
N LYS A 102 -5.06 14.07 -13.86
CA LYS A 102 -6.45 14.37 -13.52
C LYS A 102 -7.11 15.29 -14.54
N LYS A 103 -6.38 16.27 -15.07
CA LYS A 103 -6.86 17.16 -16.14
C LYS A 103 -7.19 16.37 -17.40
N ASN A 104 -6.30 15.48 -17.83
CA ASN A 104 -6.49 14.67 -19.04
C ASN A 104 -7.59 13.64 -18.85
N TYR A 105 -7.65 12.97 -17.70
CA TYR A 105 -8.69 12.02 -17.36
C TYR A 105 -10.09 12.65 -17.40
N ARG A 106 -10.24 13.87 -16.88
CA ARG A 106 -11.51 14.62 -16.95
C ARG A 106 -11.91 14.99 -18.37
N LYS A 107 -10.96 15.27 -19.27
CA LYS A 107 -11.25 15.55 -20.68
C LYS A 107 -11.79 14.29 -21.37
N GLN A 108 -11.13 13.15 -21.18
CA GLN A 108 -11.55 11.86 -21.73
C GLN A 108 -12.97 11.47 -21.31
N LEU A 109 -13.30 11.65 -20.02
CA LEU A 109 -14.67 11.38 -19.53
C LEU A 109 -15.73 12.27 -20.19
N LYS A 110 -15.41 13.54 -20.48
CA LYS A 110 -16.32 14.44 -21.18
C LYS A 110 -16.54 14.03 -22.63
N GLU A 111 -15.49 13.61 -23.32
CA GLU A 111 -15.57 13.13 -24.70
C GLU A 111 -16.41 11.85 -24.80
N GLN A 112 -16.24 10.92 -23.85
CA GLN A 112 -17.01 9.68 -23.79
C GLN A 112 -18.50 9.90 -23.51
N ASN A 113 -18.85 10.90 -22.70
CA ASN A 113 -20.25 11.21 -22.37
C ASN A 113 -20.97 12.00 -23.47
N ASN A 114 -20.25 12.53 -24.46
CA ASN A 114 -20.79 13.30 -25.58
C ASN A 114 -20.93 12.47 -26.88
N GLN A 115 -20.62 11.17 -26.82
CA GLN A 115 -20.85 10.17 -27.88
C GLN A 115 -22.06 9.30 -27.50
#